data_AF-A0A6J2JZ92-F1
#
_entry.id   AF-A0A6J2JZ92-F1
#
_cell.length_a   1.000
_cell.length_b   1.000
_cell.length_c   1.000
_cell.angle_alpha   90.00
_cell.angle_beta   90.00
_cell.angle_gamma   90.00
#
_symmetry.space_group_name_H-M   'P 1'
#
loop_
_entity.id
_entity.type
_entity.pdbx_description
1 polymer ?
#
loop_
_entity_poly.entity_id
_entity_poly.type
_entity_poly.pdbx_seq_one_letter_code
_entity_poly.pdbx_strand_id
1 'polypeptide(L)'
;MDHNYKYSLKNPNFFNIGYINAVANLNDKRDRSAPSSYHWKILKCRMLIFSNSSILACPDKTDVKQIHVIFNKVGDDYDMLNSMFLRFSLIQQGPIKNATPELFELCFHYTMTAKLAPVWNVLGYNFMINNREFLTSTKSEDGIKYSIRSSELVTAIELKPVKIHLIRSKEEFLVGETIRVLPSLNKACIDDFCNSLSESNNFKCYKDLRRHWKNIVSSTMSHVLLRQ
;
A
#
# COMPACT_ATOMS: atom_id res chain seq x y z
N MET A 1 9.49 9.02 29.33
CA MET A 1 8.05 9.32 29.30
C MET A 1 7.45 8.61 28.10
N ASP A 2 6.54 7.65 28.29
CA ASP A 2 5.84 6.95 27.20
C ASP A 2 4.75 7.88 26.63
N HIS A 3 5.11 8.72 25.67
CA HIS A 3 4.15 9.59 24.99
C HIS A 3 3.41 8.79 23.91
N ASN A 4 2.23 8.28 24.26
CA ASN A 4 1.26 7.77 23.30
C ASN A 4 0.29 8.90 22.94
N TYR A 5 0.17 9.22 21.66
CA TYR A 5 -0.78 10.19 21.15
C TYR A 5 -2.04 9.47 20.69
N LYS A 6 -3.21 9.99 21.03
CA LYS A 6 -4.50 9.45 20.58
C LYS A 6 -5.30 10.55 19.91
N TYR A 7 -5.79 10.26 18.72
CA TYR A 7 -6.64 11.15 17.94
C TYR A 7 -7.96 10.45 17.64
N SER A 8 -9.06 11.19 17.77
CA SER A 8 -10.41 10.69 17.49
C SER A 8 -11.07 11.58 16.47
N LEU A 9 -11.34 11.02 15.28
CA LEU A 9 -11.96 11.71 14.16
C LEU A 9 -13.42 11.29 14.09
N LYS A 10 -14.35 12.25 14.02
CA LYS A 10 -15.76 11.95 13.81
C LYS A 10 -15.95 11.35 12.42
N ASN A 11 -16.59 10.18 12.35
CA ASN A 11 -16.87 9.52 11.09
C ASN A 11 -18.04 10.22 10.36
N PRO A 12 -18.03 10.17 9.02
CA PRO A 12 -19.19 10.57 8.25
C PRO A 12 -20.38 9.66 8.56
N ASN A 13 -21.59 10.14 8.30
CA ASN A 13 -22.77 9.29 8.38
C ASN A 13 -22.66 8.15 7.35
N PHE A 14 -22.56 6.91 7.81
CA PHE A 14 -22.44 5.73 6.94
C PHE A 14 -23.64 5.53 6.01
N PHE A 15 -24.81 6.10 6.32
CA PHE A 15 -25.94 6.17 5.39
C PHE A 15 -25.66 7.06 4.17
N ASN A 16 -24.70 7.97 4.25
CA ASN A 16 -24.26 8.82 3.14
C ASN A 16 -22.99 8.28 2.47
N ILE A 17 -22.38 7.23 3.00
CA ILE A 17 -21.16 6.66 2.46
C ILE A 17 -21.47 5.41 1.63
N GLY A 18 -21.01 5.43 0.39
CA GLY A 18 -21.20 4.37 -0.58
C GLY A 18 -19.99 3.44 -0.62
N TYR A 19 -20.26 2.19 -0.94
CA TYR A 19 -19.27 1.15 -1.14
C TYR A 19 -19.51 0.44 -2.46
N ILE A 20 -18.44 0.25 -3.24
CA ILE A 20 -18.46 -0.48 -4.50
C ILE A 20 -17.28 -1.45 -4.57
N ASN A 21 -17.53 -2.64 -5.13
CA ASN A 21 -16.48 -3.51 -5.63
C ASN A 21 -16.11 -3.07 -7.05
N ALA A 22 -14.84 -2.73 -7.26
CA ALA A 22 -14.29 -2.48 -8.60
C ALA A 22 -13.34 -3.61 -8.98
N VAL A 23 -13.33 -4.01 -10.25
CA VAL A 23 -12.46 -5.07 -10.76
C VAL A 23 -11.53 -4.48 -11.82
N ALA A 24 -10.22 -4.71 -11.66
CA ALA A 24 -9.23 -4.32 -12.64
C ALA A 24 -9.41 -5.15 -13.93
N ASN A 25 -9.68 -4.48 -15.06
CA ASN A 25 -9.77 -5.13 -16.35
C ASN A 25 -8.41 -5.72 -16.74
N LEU A 26 -8.36 -7.04 -16.98
CA LEU A 26 -7.13 -7.75 -17.35
C LEU A 26 -6.77 -7.61 -18.82
N ASN A 27 -7.75 -7.22 -19.65
CA ASN A 27 -7.55 -6.96 -21.07
C ASN A 27 -7.04 -5.54 -21.32
N ASP A 28 -6.97 -4.71 -20.29
CA ASP A 28 -6.36 -3.38 -20.38
C ASP A 28 -4.85 -3.49 -20.65
N LYS A 29 -4.30 -2.48 -21.32
CA LYS A 29 -2.87 -2.44 -21.65
C LYS A 29 -2.05 -2.37 -20.37
N ARG A 30 -1.39 -3.47 -20.02
CA ARG A 30 -0.59 -3.56 -18.80
C ARG A 30 0.58 -2.59 -18.82
N ASP A 31 0.72 -1.84 -17.74
CA ASP A 31 1.95 -1.11 -17.45
C ASP A 31 3.04 -2.14 -17.09
N ARG A 32 4.25 -1.97 -17.65
CA ARG A 32 5.39 -2.88 -17.43
C ARG A 32 5.78 -2.98 -15.94
N SER A 33 5.46 -1.97 -15.16
CA SER A 33 5.66 -1.96 -13.71
C SER A 33 4.64 -2.81 -12.93
N ALA A 34 3.69 -3.47 -13.60
CA ALA A 34 2.69 -4.33 -12.97
C ALA A 34 2.56 -5.67 -13.73
N PRO A 35 3.54 -6.58 -13.58
CA PRO A 35 3.65 -7.77 -14.43
C PRO A 35 2.54 -8.80 -14.18
N SER A 36 1.97 -8.85 -12.97
CA SER A 36 0.91 -9.80 -12.61
C SER A 36 -0.42 -9.10 -12.38
N SER A 37 -1.52 -9.87 -12.42
CA SER A 37 -2.86 -9.36 -12.12
C SER A 37 -2.94 -8.75 -10.72
N TYR A 38 -2.24 -9.33 -9.75
CA TYR A 38 -2.12 -8.80 -8.39
C TYR A 38 -1.48 -7.40 -8.38
N HIS A 39 -0.35 -7.23 -9.08
CA HIS A 39 0.33 -5.94 -9.18
C HIS A 39 -0.51 -4.91 -9.94
N TRP A 40 -1.27 -5.36 -10.94
CA TRP A 40 -2.16 -4.51 -11.72
C TRP A 40 -3.28 -3.92 -10.87
N LYS A 41 -3.94 -4.75 -10.06
CA LYS A 41 -4.93 -4.31 -9.07
C LYS A 41 -4.37 -3.24 -8.14
N ILE A 42 -3.18 -3.46 -7.58
CA ILE A 42 -2.54 -2.49 -6.66
C ILE A 42 -2.29 -1.16 -7.37
N LEU A 43 -1.74 -1.20 -8.59
CA LEU A 43 -1.49 0.00 -9.38
C LEU A 43 -2.79 0.78 -9.62
N LYS A 44 -3.87 0.10 -10.06
CA LYS A 44 -5.17 0.73 -10.32
C LYS A 44 -5.79 1.31 -9.05
N CYS A 45 -5.69 0.61 -7.91
CA CYS A 45 -6.17 1.11 -6.63
C CYS A 45 -5.45 2.40 -6.23
N ARG A 46 -4.13 2.46 -6.41
CA ARG A 46 -3.35 3.67 -6.13
C ARG A 46 -3.70 4.81 -7.09
N MET A 47 -3.92 4.50 -8.37
CA MET A 47 -4.38 5.51 -9.33
C MET A 47 -5.68 6.17 -8.87
N LEU A 48 -6.64 5.42 -8.31
CA LEU A 48 -7.85 5.99 -7.69
C LEU A 48 -7.50 6.92 -6.52
N ILE A 49 -6.74 6.42 -5.54
CA ILE A 49 -6.38 7.15 -4.32
C ILE A 49 -5.71 8.50 -4.60
N PHE A 50 -4.84 8.54 -5.60
CA PHE A 50 -4.10 9.75 -5.96
C PHE A 50 -4.83 10.65 -6.97
N SER A 51 -5.97 10.20 -7.52
CA SER A 51 -6.76 11.00 -8.46
C SER A 51 -7.89 11.78 -7.79
N ASN A 52 -8.38 11.33 -6.64
CA ASN A 52 -9.41 12.03 -5.90
C ASN A 52 -9.17 11.93 -4.39
N SER A 53 -9.17 13.08 -3.70
CA SER A 53 -8.98 13.16 -2.26
C SER A 53 -10.16 12.65 -1.44
N SER A 54 -11.39 12.69 -1.96
CA SER A 54 -12.63 12.29 -1.25
C SER A 54 -12.86 10.78 -1.21
N ILE A 55 -12.10 10.01 -2.00
CA ILE A 55 -12.25 8.56 -2.12
C ILE A 55 -11.26 7.84 -1.22
N LEU A 56 -11.73 6.76 -0.60
CA LEU A 56 -10.88 5.75 0.04
C LEU A 56 -10.93 4.48 -0.78
N ALA A 57 -9.78 3.81 -0.94
CA ALA A 57 -9.74 2.52 -1.60
C ALA A 57 -8.74 1.57 -0.96
N CYS A 58 -8.95 0.27 -1.14
CA CYS A 58 -8.01 -0.77 -0.74
C CYS A 58 -8.09 -1.94 -1.75
N PRO A 59 -6.95 -2.51 -2.20
CA PRO A 59 -6.98 -3.75 -2.95
C PRO A 59 -7.46 -4.89 -2.04
N ASP A 60 -8.28 -5.80 -2.58
CA ASP A 60 -8.71 -7.00 -1.85
C ASP A 60 -7.50 -7.87 -1.50
N LYS A 61 -7.51 -8.55 -0.34
CA LYS A 61 -6.40 -9.42 0.08
C LYS A 61 -6.42 -10.79 -0.58
N THR A 62 -7.60 -11.27 -0.93
CA THR A 62 -7.87 -12.63 -1.42
C THR A 62 -8.06 -12.65 -2.94
N ASP A 63 -8.83 -11.72 -3.48
CA ASP A 63 -9.09 -11.63 -4.92
C ASP A 63 -7.99 -10.81 -5.61
N VAL A 64 -7.39 -11.37 -6.66
CA VAL A 64 -6.25 -10.77 -7.36
C VAL A 64 -6.61 -9.58 -8.24
N LYS A 65 -7.89 -9.28 -8.46
CA LYS A 65 -8.41 -8.23 -9.35
C LYS A 65 -9.31 -7.20 -8.65
N GLN A 66 -9.92 -7.55 -7.52
CA GLN A 66 -10.90 -6.72 -6.82
C GLN A 66 -10.28 -5.58 -6.00
N ILE A 67 -10.93 -4.43 -6.01
CA ILE A 67 -10.62 -3.24 -5.24
C ILE A 67 -11.88 -2.80 -4.51
N HIS A 68 -11.76 -2.57 -3.21
CA HIS A 68 -12.79 -1.94 -2.40
C HIS A 68 -12.70 -0.43 -2.56
N VAL A 69 -13.82 0.22 -2.87
CA VAL A 69 -13.87 1.67 -3.03
C VAL A 69 -15.00 2.24 -2.16
N ILE A 70 -14.65 3.27 -1.40
CA ILE A 70 -15.56 4.03 -0.55
C ILE A 70 -15.58 5.48 -1.02
N PHE A 71 -16.78 6.04 -1.13
CA PHE A 71 -17.02 7.38 -1.64
C PHE A 71 -18.25 8.00 -0.97
N ASN A 72 -18.43 9.31 -1.10
CA ASN A 72 -19.65 9.96 -0.63
C ASN A 72 -20.79 9.78 -1.65
N LYS A 73 -21.94 9.26 -1.21
CA LYS A 73 -23.15 9.16 -2.05
C LYS A 73 -23.80 10.52 -2.29
N VAL A 74 -23.54 11.48 -1.40
CA VAL A 74 -24.06 12.84 -1.51
C VAL A 74 -23.03 13.69 -2.24
N GLY A 75 -23.42 14.27 -3.36
CA GLY A 75 -22.54 15.10 -4.21
C GLY A 75 -22.18 14.41 -5.52
N ASP A 76 -21.07 14.82 -6.11
CA ASP A 76 -20.56 14.42 -7.43
C ASP A 76 -19.50 13.30 -7.39
N ASP A 77 -19.17 12.82 -6.20
CA ASP A 77 -18.16 11.77 -5.96
C ASP A 77 -18.41 10.52 -6.82
N TYR A 78 -19.68 10.11 -6.99
CA TYR A 78 -20.03 8.94 -7.81
C TYR A 78 -19.79 9.18 -9.31
N ASP A 79 -20.10 10.36 -9.82
CA ASP A 79 -19.88 10.70 -11.23
C ASP A 79 -18.39 10.83 -11.54
N MET A 80 -17.63 11.41 -10.60
CA MET A 80 -16.17 11.46 -10.67
C MET A 80 -15.59 10.04 -10.61
N LEU A 81 -16.11 9.17 -9.75
CA LEU A 81 -15.72 7.77 -9.64
C LEU A 81 -15.96 7.00 -10.95
N ASN A 82 -17.14 7.15 -11.56
CA ASN A 82 -17.46 6.54 -12.85
C ASN A 82 -16.51 7.02 -13.97
N SER A 83 -16.23 8.32 -14.00
CA SER A 83 -15.26 8.90 -14.94
C SER A 83 -13.87 8.29 -14.75
N MET A 84 -13.44 8.09 -13.50
CA MET A 84 -12.18 7.41 -13.20
C MET A 84 -12.21 5.93 -13.56
N PHE A 85 -13.33 5.22 -13.39
CA PHE A 85 -13.44 3.82 -13.77
C PHE A 85 -13.27 3.63 -15.27
N LEU A 86 -13.89 4.49 -16.08
CA LEU A 86 -13.68 4.52 -17.53
C LEU A 86 -12.22 4.82 -17.86
N ARG A 87 -11.66 5.90 -17.29
CA ARG A 87 -10.27 6.32 -17.56
C ARG A 87 -9.24 5.25 -17.17
N PHE A 88 -9.51 4.50 -16.11
CA PHE A 88 -8.59 3.52 -15.56
C PHE A 88 -8.94 2.07 -15.90
N SER A 89 -9.91 1.84 -16.78
CA SER A 89 -10.33 0.49 -17.18
C SER A 89 -10.69 -0.37 -15.96
N LEU A 90 -11.48 0.19 -15.04
CA LEU A 90 -12.06 -0.50 -13.90
C LEU A 90 -13.54 -0.77 -14.17
N ILE A 91 -14.02 -1.92 -13.69
CA ILE A 91 -15.40 -2.35 -13.88
C ILE A 91 -16.06 -2.44 -12.51
N GLN A 92 -17.17 -1.71 -12.32
CA GLN A 92 -18.00 -1.88 -11.14
C GLN A 92 -18.64 -3.27 -11.15
N GLN A 93 -18.53 -3.97 -10.03
CA GLN A 93 -19.12 -5.28 -9.81
C GLN A 93 -20.27 -5.17 -8.80
N GLY A 94 -21.49 -5.37 -9.29
CA GLY A 94 -22.69 -5.34 -8.47
C GLY A 94 -23.19 -3.94 -8.10
N PRO A 95 -24.23 -3.86 -7.27
CA PRO A 95 -24.83 -2.59 -6.87
C PRO A 95 -23.98 -1.85 -5.83
N ILE A 96 -24.24 -0.55 -5.70
CA ILE A 96 -23.72 0.27 -4.61
C ILE A 96 -24.32 -0.23 -3.30
N LYS A 97 -23.46 -0.43 -2.30
CA LYS A 97 -23.88 -0.81 -0.94
C LYS A 97 -23.53 0.32 0.04
N ASN A 98 -24.02 0.23 1.27
CA ASN A 98 -23.53 1.08 2.35
C ASN A 98 -22.17 0.56 2.80
N ALA A 99 -21.25 1.47 3.12
CA ALA A 99 -20.00 1.10 3.76
C ALA A 99 -20.26 0.62 5.19
N THR A 100 -19.48 -0.35 5.65
CA THR A 100 -19.45 -0.75 7.07
C THR A 100 -18.23 -0.12 7.76
N PRO A 101 -18.22 0.01 9.09
CA PRO A 101 -17.07 0.51 9.83
C PRO A 101 -15.77 -0.26 9.54
N GLU A 102 -15.85 -1.58 9.36
CA GLU A 102 -14.69 -2.45 9.09
C GLU A 102 -14.10 -2.19 7.71
N LEU A 103 -14.97 -2.07 6.69
CA LEU A 103 -14.54 -1.72 5.33
C LEU A 103 -13.96 -0.32 5.27
N PHE A 104 -14.53 0.62 6.04
CA PHE A 104 -14.01 1.97 6.17
C PHE A 104 -12.64 1.99 6.83
N GLU A 105 -12.45 1.26 7.95
CA GLU A 105 -11.14 1.12 8.60
C GLU A 105 -10.10 0.59 7.63
N LEU A 106 -10.44 -0.47 6.88
CA LEU A 106 -9.54 -1.10 5.91
C LEU A 106 -9.14 -0.13 4.79
N CYS A 107 -10.12 0.54 4.17
CA CYS A 107 -9.86 1.48 3.08
C CYS A 107 -9.15 2.74 3.57
N PHE A 108 -9.49 3.23 4.77
CA PHE A 108 -8.82 4.36 5.40
C PHE A 108 -7.35 4.02 5.69
N HIS A 109 -7.08 2.86 6.28
CA HIS A 109 -5.72 2.39 6.58
C HIS A 109 -4.86 2.31 5.31
N TYR A 110 -5.35 1.66 4.26
CA TYR A 110 -4.63 1.55 3.00
C TYR A 110 -4.45 2.91 2.31
N THR A 111 -5.49 3.74 2.27
CA THR A 111 -5.42 5.07 1.65
C THR A 111 -4.45 5.99 2.38
N MET A 112 -4.50 6.00 3.72
CA MET A 112 -3.60 6.79 4.56
C MET A 112 -2.14 6.37 4.34
N THR A 113 -1.85 5.07 4.43
CA THR A 113 -0.49 4.55 4.22
C THR A 113 0.01 4.83 2.79
N ALA A 114 -0.85 4.71 1.77
CA ALA A 114 -0.50 5.06 0.41
C ALA A 114 -0.17 6.55 0.26
N LYS A 115 -0.98 7.46 0.85
CA LYS A 115 -0.78 8.92 0.77
C LYS A 115 0.43 9.42 1.55
N LEU A 116 0.78 8.78 2.67
CA LEU A 116 1.92 9.19 3.50
C LEU A 116 3.28 8.75 2.93
N ALA A 117 3.29 7.70 2.12
CA ALA A 117 4.48 7.29 1.41
C ALA A 117 4.81 8.25 0.24
N PRO A 118 6.09 8.43 -0.12
CA PRO A 118 7.26 7.67 0.31
C PRO A 118 7.94 8.23 1.57
N VAL A 119 7.40 9.28 2.19
CA VAL A 119 8.03 9.91 3.38
C VAL A 119 7.92 8.99 4.58
N TRP A 120 6.71 8.47 4.83
CA TRP A 120 6.46 7.44 5.82
C TRP A 120 6.17 6.11 5.14
N ASN A 121 7.13 5.19 5.19
CA ASN A 121 6.98 3.85 4.60
C ASN A 121 6.48 2.86 5.64
N VAL A 122 5.55 1.99 5.25
CA VAL A 122 5.03 0.95 6.15
C VAL A 122 6.07 -0.15 6.35
N LEU A 123 6.23 -0.58 7.61
CA LEU A 123 7.00 -1.75 8.02
C LEU A 123 6.11 -2.64 8.90
N GLY A 124 6.00 -3.91 8.52
CA GLY A 124 5.08 -4.85 9.15
C GLY A 124 3.64 -4.39 9.06
N TYR A 125 2.86 -4.72 10.10
CA TYR A 125 1.43 -4.43 10.15
C TYR A 125 1.11 -3.06 10.77
N ASN A 126 2.01 -2.50 11.57
CA ASN A 126 1.71 -1.37 12.46
C ASN A 126 2.90 -0.44 12.73
N PHE A 127 3.93 -0.45 11.89
CA PHE A 127 5.01 0.53 11.97
C PHE A 127 5.11 1.36 10.70
N MET A 128 5.53 2.62 10.85
CA MET A 128 6.01 3.45 9.76
C MET A 128 7.40 3.97 10.08
N ILE A 129 8.24 4.09 9.05
CA ILE A 129 9.59 4.65 9.13
C ILE A 129 9.63 5.97 8.37
N ASN A 130 10.15 7.03 9.00
CA ASN A 130 10.27 8.36 8.43
C ASN A 130 11.60 8.52 7.68
N ASN A 131 11.78 7.73 6.65
CA ASN A 131 12.90 7.88 5.74
C ASN A 131 12.56 7.25 4.41
N ARG A 132 12.66 8.02 3.33
CA ARG A 132 12.45 7.53 1.95
C ARG A 132 13.51 6.52 1.52
N GLU A 133 14.72 6.68 2.04
CA GLU A 133 15.93 5.91 1.72
C GLU A 133 16.30 4.91 2.82
N PHE A 134 15.33 4.53 3.66
CA PHE A 134 15.55 3.67 4.82
C PHE A 134 16.20 2.32 4.48
N LEU A 135 16.00 1.84 3.24
CA LEU A 135 16.63 0.61 2.74
C LEU A 135 18.12 0.75 2.44
N THR A 136 18.69 1.96 2.44
CA THR A 136 20.14 2.19 2.34
C THR A 136 20.76 2.76 3.61
N SER A 137 19.96 3.37 4.49
CA SER A 137 20.45 3.91 5.76
C SER A 137 21.00 2.83 6.69
N THR A 138 22.12 3.11 7.35
CA THR A 138 22.70 2.28 8.42
C THR A 138 22.40 2.83 9.81
N LYS A 139 21.64 3.94 9.88
CA LYS A 139 21.34 4.65 11.11
C LYS A 139 20.01 4.19 11.72
N SER A 140 19.82 4.52 12.98
CA SER A 140 18.51 4.48 13.61
C SER A 140 17.61 5.53 12.99
N GLU A 141 16.42 5.14 12.57
CA GLU A 141 15.44 6.03 11.94
C GLU A 141 14.30 6.32 12.89
N ASP A 142 13.75 7.53 12.78
CA ASP A 142 12.50 7.86 13.44
C ASP A 142 11.35 7.06 12.83
N GLY A 143 10.51 6.52 13.69
CA GLY A 143 9.35 5.75 13.29
C GLY A 143 8.17 5.96 14.22
N ILE A 144 7.03 5.44 13.79
CA ILE A 144 5.80 5.47 14.58
C ILE A 144 5.20 4.07 14.56
N LYS A 145 4.90 3.53 15.74
CA LYS A 145 3.97 2.42 15.89
C LYS A 145 2.56 2.99 15.94
N TYR A 146 1.64 2.49 15.12
CA TYR A 146 0.29 3.03 15.03
C TYR A 146 -0.79 1.95 15.10
N SER A 147 -1.97 2.32 15.58
CA SER A 147 -3.18 1.51 15.50
C SER A 147 -4.32 2.37 14.98
N ILE A 148 -5.21 1.79 14.18
CA ILE A 148 -6.42 2.44 13.69
C ILE A 148 -7.59 1.57 14.08
N ARG A 149 -8.64 2.17 14.63
CA ARG A 149 -9.90 1.51 14.93
C ARG A 149 -11.05 2.39 14.50
N SER A 150 -11.95 1.86 13.70
CA SER A 150 -13.16 2.56 13.27
C SER A 150 -14.41 1.98 13.93
N SER A 151 -15.32 2.86 14.28
CA SER A 151 -16.69 2.55 14.72
C SER A 151 -17.68 3.27 13.81
N GLU A 152 -18.98 3.18 14.07
CA GLU A 152 -19.97 3.97 13.33
C GLU A 152 -19.80 5.49 13.52
N LEU A 153 -19.30 5.91 14.69
CA LEU A 153 -19.27 7.33 15.07
C LEU A 153 -17.89 7.96 14.96
N VAL A 154 -16.83 7.18 15.20
CA VAL A 154 -15.47 7.71 15.35
C VAL A 154 -14.43 6.73 14.79
N THR A 155 -13.43 7.28 14.10
CA THR A 155 -12.16 6.60 13.81
C THR A 155 -11.10 7.09 14.79
N ALA A 156 -10.59 6.18 15.61
CA ALA A 156 -9.49 6.43 16.54
C ALA A 156 -8.14 6.02 15.92
N ILE A 157 -7.14 6.87 16.10
CA ILE A 157 -5.76 6.64 15.66
C ILE A 157 -4.86 6.80 16.88
N GLU A 158 -4.14 5.75 17.25
CA GLU A 158 -3.13 5.81 18.30
C GLU A 158 -1.74 5.79 17.67
N LEU A 159 -0.85 6.67 18.12
CA LEU A 159 0.52 6.83 17.62
C LEU A 159 1.50 6.76 18.79
N LYS A 160 2.52 5.93 18.66
CA LYS A 160 3.65 5.84 19.58
C LYS A 160 4.95 6.10 18.81
N PRO A 161 5.70 7.17 19.11
CA PRO A 161 7.04 7.37 18.55
C PRO A 161 7.96 6.22 18.93
N VAL A 162 8.74 5.75 17.97
CA VAL A 162 9.73 4.68 18.15
C VAL A 162 10.99 4.99 17.37
N LYS A 163 12.11 4.39 17.77
CA LYS A 163 13.32 4.33 16.94
C LYS A 163 13.38 2.96 16.26
N ILE A 164 13.51 2.96 14.93
CA ILE A 164 13.57 1.74 14.13
C ILE A 164 15.02 1.52 13.70
N HIS A 165 15.53 0.33 14.01
CA HIS A 165 16.87 -0.10 13.64
C HIS A 165 16.77 -1.28 12.69
N LEU A 166 17.18 -1.08 11.43
CA LEU A 166 17.23 -2.15 10.44
C LEU A 166 18.63 -2.75 10.43
N ILE A 167 18.72 -4.00 10.88
CA ILE A 167 19.96 -4.76 10.86
C ILE A 167 20.05 -5.43 9.48
N ARG A 168 21.14 -5.17 8.76
CA ARG A 168 21.47 -5.85 7.51
C ARG A 168 22.56 -6.86 7.79
N SER A 169 22.44 -8.05 7.20
CA SER A 169 23.57 -8.96 7.12
C SER A 169 24.68 -8.32 6.29
N LYS A 170 25.92 -8.40 6.79
CA LYS A 170 27.12 -7.97 6.05
C LYS A 170 27.72 -9.12 5.24
N GLU A 171 27.29 -10.34 5.54
CA GLU A 171 27.77 -11.58 4.94
C GLU A 171 26.93 -11.93 3.71
N GLU A 172 27.49 -12.77 2.85
CA GLU A 172 26.72 -13.36 1.75
C GLU A 172 25.60 -14.22 2.35
N PHE A 173 24.41 -14.07 1.79
CA PHE A 173 23.24 -14.80 2.24
C PHE A 173 23.42 -16.30 1.97
N LEU A 174 23.12 -17.13 2.97
CA LEU A 174 23.17 -18.58 2.81
C LEU A 174 21.80 -19.13 2.44
N VAL A 175 21.76 -20.05 1.48
CA VAL A 175 20.54 -20.83 1.19
C VAL A 175 20.12 -21.56 2.47
N GLY A 176 18.85 -21.47 2.82
CA GLY A 176 18.26 -21.98 4.06
C GLY A 176 18.27 -20.99 5.23
N GLU A 177 18.96 -19.84 5.15
CA GLU A 177 18.92 -18.82 6.19
C GLU A 177 17.51 -18.21 6.31
N THR A 178 17.07 -17.92 7.55
CA THR A 178 15.77 -17.29 7.79
C THR A 178 15.88 -15.77 7.87
N ILE A 179 15.18 -15.08 6.98
CA ILE A 179 15.14 -13.61 6.89
C ILE A 179 13.73 -13.06 7.14
N ARG A 180 13.61 -11.74 7.27
CA ARG A 180 12.33 -11.02 7.25
C ARG A 180 12.15 -10.27 5.95
N VAL A 181 11.03 -10.53 5.27
CA VAL A 181 10.73 -9.92 3.97
C VAL A 181 10.00 -8.59 4.14
N LEU A 182 10.51 -7.54 3.50
CA LEU A 182 9.84 -6.24 3.48
C LEU A 182 8.72 -6.18 2.43
N PRO A 183 7.64 -5.41 2.66
CA PRO A 183 7.37 -4.63 3.86
C PRO A 183 6.72 -5.45 4.98
N SER A 184 6.19 -6.66 4.74
CA SER A 184 5.33 -7.40 5.70
C SER A 184 6.04 -7.87 6.98
N LEU A 185 7.38 -7.95 6.96
CA LEU A 185 8.22 -8.52 8.01
C LEU A 185 7.92 -10.00 8.30
N ASN A 186 7.29 -10.69 7.35
CA ASN A 186 7.08 -12.14 7.39
C ASN A 186 8.43 -12.85 7.37
N LYS A 187 8.54 -13.96 8.11
CA LYS A 187 9.70 -14.83 8.04
C LYS A 187 9.68 -15.60 6.72
N ALA A 188 10.83 -15.72 6.06
CA ALA A 188 11.03 -16.54 4.88
C ALA A 188 12.42 -17.19 4.95
N CYS A 189 12.58 -18.34 4.29
CA CYS A 189 13.88 -18.95 4.07
C CYS A 189 14.42 -18.51 2.71
N ILE A 190 15.73 -18.30 2.63
CA ILE A 190 16.42 -18.00 1.38
C ILE A 190 16.49 -19.29 0.56
N ASP A 191 15.90 -19.27 -0.62
CA ASP A 191 15.95 -20.38 -1.58
C ASP A 191 17.14 -20.22 -2.53
N ASP A 192 17.35 -19.00 -3.03
CA ASP A 192 18.45 -18.63 -3.91
C ASP A 192 18.80 -17.14 -3.71
N PHE A 193 20.02 -16.75 -4.08
CA PHE A 193 20.51 -15.38 -4.03
C PHE A 193 21.36 -15.06 -5.25
N CYS A 194 21.05 -13.94 -5.92
CA CYS A 194 21.81 -13.47 -7.07
C CYS A 194 22.25 -12.02 -6.87
N ASN A 195 23.51 -11.74 -7.22
CA ASN A 195 24.11 -10.40 -7.17
C ASN A 195 23.73 -9.52 -8.39
N SER A 196 23.15 -10.11 -9.44
CA SER A 196 22.77 -9.43 -10.68
C SER A 196 21.34 -9.78 -11.10
N LEU A 197 20.72 -8.92 -11.92
CA LEU A 197 19.40 -9.21 -12.46
C LEU A 197 19.53 -10.34 -13.49
N SER A 198 18.92 -11.50 -13.23
CA SER A 198 18.92 -12.61 -14.18
C SER A 198 18.21 -12.24 -15.49
N GLU A 199 18.64 -12.83 -16.61
CA GLU A 199 18.01 -12.64 -17.93
C GLU A 199 16.55 -13.14 -17.96
N SER A 200 16.17 -14.02 -17.03
CA SER A 200 14.84 -14.61 -16.86
C SER A 200 13.82 -13.72 -16.13
N ASN A 201 14.18 -12.47 -15.79
CA ASN A 201 13.34 -11.65 -14.94
C ASN A 201 12.11 -11.09 -15.69
N ASN A 202 10.97 -10.98 -14.99
CA ASN A 202 9.73 -10.38 -15.54
C ASN A 202 9.89 -8.88 -15.87
N PHE A 203 11.00 -8.26 -15.48
CA PHE A 203 11.34 -6.87 -15.74
C PHE A 203 12.45 -6.78 -16.78
N LYS A 204 12.18 -6.08 -17.89
CA LYS A 204 13.16 -5.89 -18.98
C LYS A 204 14.37 -5.05 -18.59
N CYS A 205 14.23 -4.19 -17.56
CA CYS A 205 15.30 -3.33 -17.10
C CYS A 205 15.11 -2.87 -15.65
N TYR A 206 16.19 -2.39 -15.02
CA TYR A 206 16.16 -1.82 -13.67
C TYR A 206 15.22 -0.62 -13.50
N LYS A 207 14.92 0.11 -14.58
CA LYS A 207 13.95 1.22 -14.54
C LYS A 207 12.54 0.69 -14.29
N ASP A 208 12.16 -0.41 -14.92
CA ASP A 208 10.86 -1.04 -14.74
C ASP A 208 10.72 -1.62 -13.32
N LEU A 209 11.79 -2.24 -12.80
CA LEU A 209 11.86 -2.72 -11.42
C LEU A 209 11.71 -1.57 -10.41
N ARG A 210 12.47 -0.48 -10.54
CA ARG A 210 12.34 0.68 -9.65
C ARG A 210 10.94 1.28 -9.69
N ARG A 211 10.35 1.38 -10.88
CA ARG A 211 8.99 1.88 -11.07
C ARG A 211 7.97 0.94 -10.43
N HIS A 212 8.15 -0.37 -10.56
CA HIS A 212 7.33 -1.37 -9.89
C HIS A 212 7.33 -1.20 -8.38
N TRP A 213 8.50 -1.14 -7.75
CA TRP A 213 8.61 -0.98 -6.29
C TRP A 213 7.97 0.33 -5.81
N LYS A 214 8.21 1.44 -6.53
CA LYS A 214 7.54 2.73 -6.25
C LYS A 214 6.01 2.61 -6.35
N ASN A 215 5.52 1.82 -7.29
CA ASN A 215 4.10 1.64 -7.52
C ASN A 215 3.44 0.62 -6.58
N ILE A 216 4.16 -0.35 -6.03
CA ILE A 216 3.58 -1.44 -5.21
C ILE A 216 3.78 -1.19 -3.71
N VAL A 217 5.00 -0.81 -3.31
CA VAL A 217 5.39 -0.69 -1.89
C VAL A 217 5.53 0.77 -1.47
N SER A 218 5.46 1.70 -2.43
CA SER A 218 5.64 3.15 -2.22
C SER A 218 7.01 3.56 -1.69
N SER A 219 7.94 2.63 -1.48
CA SER A 219 9.34 2.94 -1.24
C SER A 219 10.02 3.26 -2.56
N THR A 220 10.90 4.26 -2.55
CA THR A 220 11.78 4.48 -3.70
C THR A 220 12.93 3.50 -3.53
N MET A 221 13.08 2.53 -4.44
CA MET A 221 14.38 1.87 -4.61
C MET A 221 15.33 2.93 -5.18
N SER A 222 15.80 3.89 -4.38
CA SER A 222 16.77 4.84 -4.92
C SER A 222 18.15 4.20 -5.02
N HIS A 223 18.54 3.26 -4.13
CA HIS A 223 19.95 2.82 -4.09
C HIS A 223 20.24 1.35 -3.66
N VAL A 224 19.29 0.42 -3.68
CA VAL A 224 19.51 -0.95 -3.09
C VAL A 224 19.93 -2.02 -4.11
N LEU A 225 20.31 -1.65 -5.35
CA LEU A 225 20.94 -2.58 -6.30
C LEU A 225 22.27 -2.03 -6.84
N LEU A 226 23.08 -1.45 -5.94
CA LEU A 226 24.47 -1.15 -6.25
C LEU A 226 25.33 -1.64 -5.08
N ARG A 227 25.92 -2.84 -5.22
CA ARG A 227 27.35 -2.90 -4.98
C ARG A 227 28.03 -2.42 -6.27
N GLN A 228 28.84 -1.39 -6.13
CA GLN A 228 30.07 -1.29 -6.91
C GLN A 228 30.97 -2.46 -6.52
#